data_AF-A0A973NXS6-F1
#
_entry.id   AF-A0A973NXS6-F1
#
_cell.length_a   1.000
_cell.length_b   1.000
_cell.length_c   1.000
_cell.angle_alpha   90.00
_cell.angle_beta   90.00
_cell.angle_gamma   90.00
#
_symmetry.space_group_name_H-M   'P 1'
#
loop_
_entity.id
_entity.type
_entity.pdbx_description
1 polymer ?
#
loop_
_entity_poly.entity_id
_entity_poly.type
_entity_poly.pdbx_seq_one_letter_code
_entity_poly.pdbx_strand_id
1 'polypeptide(L)'
;MTTKIRRRTIGLTLAAAASAMLALTIGNTTASPKLDPASATAADDRLQQLSERIGGTVRQRRAGEILQYHQTQDHIKACMSTAGWDYTPPVFVDMYAGKQRLIMGTGAGRWMAPLTPNGLGIAEQHRRLAAFDQDNTPNPGYAKLSPADQDRYAAALTGCAPRVQRDVNFPTKSHELNVLFLRMIDNAEKDPHVADLGKTYGPCMAAAGTPAWDYEDLIAKTQQEIGQAAPGNANPSGPAWEKAVAHERTAAAADARCRATIRDAALTLVGPAADKFTSTYAADIEQAQQDWEALIAEAMKYPEGRMYL
;
A
#
# COMPACT_ATOMS: atom_id res chain seq x y z
N MET A 1 9.68 17.83 -59.58
CA MET A 1 10.73 16.84 -59.24
C MET A 1 10.13 15.87 -58.25
N THR A 2 9.74 14.69 -58.74
CA THR A 2 8.88 13.73 -58.02
C THR A 2 9.70 12.48 -57.73
N THR A 3 10.03 12.27 -56.46
CA THR A 3 10.92 11.17 -56.02
C THR A 3 10.10 9.89 -55.81
N LYS A 4 10.32 8.90 -56.68
CA LYS A 4 9.76 7.53 -56.60
C LYS A 4 10.44 6.75 -55.47
N ILE A 5 9.67 6.31 -54.47
CA ILE A 5 10.11 5.30 -53.50
C ILE A 5 9.67 3.91 -53.98
N ARG A 6 10.65 3.03 -54.21
CA ARG A 6 10.47 1.65 -54.68
C ARG A 6 9.94 0.77 -53.53
N ARG A 7 8.79 0.13 -53.75
CA ARG A 7 8.31 -1.01 -52.95
C ARG A 7 9.17 -2.24 -53.27
N ARG A 8 9.80 -2.85 -52.27
CA ARG A 8 10.43 -4.17 -52.37
C ARG A 8 9.42 -5.23 -51.94
N THR A 9 9.04 -6.05 -52.91
CA THR A 9 8.29 -7.30 -52.75
C THR A 9 9.25 -8.36 -52.19
N ILE A 10 8.93 -8.95 -51.04
CA ILE A 10 9.60 -10.16 -50.55
C ILE A 10 8.59 -11.29 -50.70
N GLY A 11 8.93 -12.24 -51.56
CA GLY A 11 8.13 -13.41 -51.89
C GLY A 11 8.16 -14.48 -50.81
N LEU A 12 7.03 -15.19 -50.72
CA LEU A 12 6.82 -16.42 -49.96
C LEU A 12 7.79 -17.53 -50.40
N THR A 13 8.26 -18.31 -49.43
CA THR A 13 8.56 -19.73 -49.60
C THR A 13 7.79 -20.52 -48.55
N LEU A 14 6.77 -21.27 -49.01
CA LEU A 14 6.06 -22.28 -48.22
C LEU A 14 6.97 -23.48 -48.00
N ALA A 15 7.18 -23.86 -46.74
CA ALA A 15 7.58 -25.20 -46.36
C ALA A 15 6.42 -25.84 -45.60
N ALA A 16 5.76 -26.81 -46.23
CA ALA A 16 4.72 -27.63 -45.62
C ALA A 16 5.37 -28.64 -44.67
N ALA A 17 5.30 -28.39 -43.36
CA ALA A 17 5.60 -29.37 -42.33
C ALA A 17 4.27 -29.99 -41.86
N ALA A 18 4.03 -31.23 -42.27
CA ALA A 18 2.94 -32.05 -41.77
C ALA A 18 3.26 -32.50 -40.34
N SER A 19 2.83 -31.72 -39.35
CA SER A 19 2.83 -32.13 -37.95
C SER A 19 1.54 -32.86 -37.63
N ALA A 20 1.65 -34.19 -37.50
CA ALA A 20 0.61 -35.02 -36.92
C ALA A 20 0.34 -34.57 -35.47
N MET A 21 -0.75 -33.85 -35.24
CA MET A 21 -1.25 -33.56 -33.90
C MET A 21 -1.89 -34.82 -33.32
N LEU A 22 -1.12 -35.55 -32.53
CA LEU A 22 -1.63 -36.54 -31.61
C LEU A 22 -2.32 -35.79 -30.47
N ALA A 23 -3.65 -35.60 -30.59
CA ALA A 23 -4.47 -35.03 -29.53
C ALA A 23 -4.63 -36.06 -28.39
N LEU A 24 -3.64 -36.10 -27.51
CA LEU A 24 -3.77 -36.70 -26.18
C LEU A 24 -4.62 -35.75 -25.33
N THR A 25 -5.95 -35.94 -25.36
CA THR A 25 -6.86 -35.43 -24.34
C THR A 25 -6.60 -36.16 -23.03
N ILE A 26 -5.57 -35.73 -22.30
CA ILE A 26 -5.41 -36.07 -20.89
C ILE A 26 -6.48 -35.24 -20.18
N GLY A 27 -7.63 -35.86 -19.93
CA GLY A 27 -8.63 -35.37 -19.00
C GLY A 27 -8.05 -35.40 -17.59
N ASN A 28 -7.18 -34.44 -17.27
CA ASN A 28 -6.88 -34.11 -15.89
C ASN A 28 -8.15 -33.46 -15.34
N THR A 29 -9.04 -34.29 -14.78
CA THR A 29 -9.97 -33.85 -13.75
C THR A 29 -9.13 -33.37 -12.58
N THR A 30 -8.62 -32.14 -12.66
CA THR A 30 -8.06 -31.43 -11.53
C THR A 30 -9.18 -31.30 -10.52
N ALA A 31 -9.22 -32.20 -9.54
CA ALA A 31 -10.11 -32.08 -8.40
C ALA A 31 -9.92 -30.67 -7.83
N SER A 32 -11.02 -29.93 -7.68
CA SER A 32 -10.96 -28.61 -7.05
C SER A 32 -10.23 -28.75 -5.71
N PRO A 33 -9.27 -27.87 -5.40
CA PRO A 33 -8.57 -27.90 -4.12
C PRO A 33 -9.60 -27.97 -2.99
N LYS A 34 -9.45 -28.93 -2.07
CA LYS A 34 -10.28 -28.91 -0.86
C LYS A 34 -9.92 -27.64 -0.07
N LEU A 35 -10.93 -26.81 0.19
CA LEU A 35 -10.79 -25.66 1.06
C LEU A 35 -10.56 -26.15 2.48
N ASP A 36 -9.40 -25.83 3.04
CA ASP A 36 -9.03 -26.12 4.43
C ASP A 36 -8.69 -24.79 5.13
N PRO A 37 -9.50 -24.33 6.10
CA PRO A 37 -9.25 -23.10 6.84
C PRO A 37 -7.88 -23.04 7.55
N ALA A 38 -7.34 -24.20 7.96
CA ALA A 38 -6.02 -24.26 8.59
C ALA A 38 -4.93 -23.96 7.55
N SER A 39 -5.06 -24.51 6.35
CA SER A 39 -4.17 -24.21 5.22
C SER A 39 -4.23 -22.75 4.79
N ALA A 40 -5.43 -22.15 4.74
CA ALA A 40 -5.61 -20.73 4.43
C ALA A 40 -4.95 -19.82 5.48
N THR A 41 -5.14 -20.11 6.78
CA THR A 41 -4.48 -19.37 7.87
C THR A 41 -2.96 -19.46 7.77
N ALA A 42 -2.42 -20.66 7.53
CA ALA A 42 -0.98 -20.83 7.37
C ALA A 42 -0.42 -20.13 6.11
N ALA A 43 -1.21 -20.01 5.05
CA ALA A 43 -0.82 -19.26 3.85
C ALA A 43 -0.82 -17.75 4.11
N ASP A 44 -1.80 -17.24 4.85
CA ASP A 44 -1.88 -15.83 5.26
C ASP A 44 -0.67 -15.41 6.09
N ASP A 45 -0.32 -16.20 7.11
CA ASP A 45 0.87 -15.94 7.94
C ASP A 45 2.16 -15.92 7.11
N ARG A 46 2.30 -16.84 6.16
CA ARG A 46 3.44 -16.90 5.23
C ARG A 46 3.48 -15.68 4.32
N LEU A 47 2.35 -15.29 3.73
CA LEU A 47 2.27 -14.08 2.90
C LEU A 47 2.60 -12.83 3.70
N GLN A 48 2.15 -12.73 4.94
CA GLN A 48 2.44 -11.61 5.79
C GLN A 48 3.93 -11.54 6.14
N GLN A 49 4.57 -12.68 6.48
CA GLN A 49 6.02 -12.74 6.70
C GLN A 49 6.80 -12.36 5.43
N LEU A 50 6.39 -12.88 4.28
CA LEU A 50 7.01 -12.54 2.99
C LEU A 50 6.85 -11.05 2.68
N SER A 51 5.67 -10.48 2.93
CA SER A 51 5.39 -9.06 2.78
C SER A 51 6.25 -8.20 3.70
N GLU A 52 6.53 -8.63 4.94
CA GLU A 52 7.44 -7.91 5.86
C GLU A 52 8.90 -8.03 5.41
N ARG A 53 9.33 -9.16 4.86
CA ARG A 53 10.70 -9.32 4.33
C ARG A 53 10.95 -8.48 3.07
N ILE A 54 9.96 -8.39 2.20
CA ILE A 54 10.01 -7.57 0.99
C ILE A 54 9.84 -6.10 1.36
N GLY A 55 8.73 -5.79 2.01
CA GLY A 55 8.27 -4.44 2.29
C GLY A 55 8.89 -3.80 3.52
N GLY A 56 9.60 -4.54 4.36
CA GLY A 56 10.13 -4.04 5.62
C GLY A 56 9.11 -4.04 6.76
N THR A 57 9.61 -4.18 7.97
CA THR A 57 8.86 -4.11 9.23
C THR A 57 8.46 -2.67 9.58
N VAL A 58 7.61 -2.49 10.60
CA VAL A 58 7.29 -1.16 11.16
C VAL A 58 8.55 -0.37 11.48
N ARG A 59 9.54 -1.01 12.13
CA ARG A 59 10.81 -0.37 12.52
C ARG A 59 11.61 0.09 11.31
N GLN A 60 11.76 -0.76 10.32
CA GLN A 60 12.50 -0.47 9.08
C GLN A 60 11.82 0.66 8.28
N ARG A 61 10.48 0.63 8.18
CA ARG A 61 9.70 1.69 7.52
C ARG A 61 9.80 3.02 8.25
N ARG A 62 9.74 3.00 9.58
CA ARG A 62 9.97 4.19 10.41
C ARG A 62 11.35 4.79 10.16
N ALA A 63 12.38 3.96 10.06
CA ALA A 63 13.72 4.44 9.72
C ALA A 63 13.74 5.14 8.35
N GLY A 64 13.10 4.55 7.34
CA GLY A 64 12.92 5.19 6.03
C GLY A 64 12.24 6.56 6.12
N GLU A 65 11.14 6.67 6.87
CA GLU A 65 10.42 7.95 7.06
C GLU A 65 11.28 9.01 7.79
N ILE A 66 12.09 8.60 8.78
CA ILE A 66 13.04 9.51 9.45
C ILE A 66 14.04 10.07 8.43
N LEU A 67 14.60 9.21 7.58
CA LEU A 67 15.55 9.63 6.55
C LEU A 67 14.91 10.55 5.51
N GLN A 68 13.68 10.24 5.09
CA GLN A 68 12.91 11.09 4.17
C GLN A 68 12.61 12.46 4.78
N TYR A 69 12.24 12.49 6.06
CA TYR A 69 12.02 13.71 6.82
C TYR A 69 13.28 14.57 6.83
N HIS A 70 14.44 14.03 7.23
CA HIS A 70 15.69 14.79 7.28
C HIS A 70 16.18 15.22 5.90
N GLN A 71 16.09 14.36 4.89
CA GLN A 71 16.42 14.72 3.51
C GLN A 71 15.62 15.94 3.03
N THR A 72 14.34 16.02 3.41
CA THR A 72 13.45 17.11 3.00
C THR A 72 13.65 18.36 3.87
N GLN A 73 13.60 18.20 5.19
CA GLN A 73 13.60 19.33 6.12
C GLN A 73 14.97 19.99 6.26
N ASP A 74 16.06 19.22 6.23
CA ASP A 74 17.41 19.81 6.26
C ASP A 74 17.69 20.60 4.98
N HIS A 75 17.20 20.12 3.83
CA HIS A 75 17.30 20.85 2.57
C HIS A 75 16.56 22.19 2.62
N ILE A 76 15.30 22.18 3.07
CA ILE A 76 14.49 23.40 3.21
C ILE A 76 15.18 24.36 4.18
N LYS A 77 15.65 23.86 5.34
CA LYS A 77 16.34 24.66 6.34
C LYS A 77 17.58 25.35 5.78
N ALA A 78 18.43 24.61 5.06
CA ALA A 78 19.65 25.16 4.45
C ALA A 78 19.34 26.20 3.38
N CYS A 79 18.33 25.95 2.53
CA CYS A 79 17.87 26.88 1.51
C CYS A 79 17.29 28.17 2.13
N MET A 80 16.42 28.05 3.12
CA MET A 80 15.82 29.18 3.84
C MET A 80 16.88 30.03 4.54
N SER A 81 17.86 29.39 5.17
CA SER A 81 19.01 30.10 5.77
C SER A 81 19.78 30.92 4.72
N THR A 82 20.01 30.36 3.53
CA THR A 82 20.65 31.08 2.40
C THR A 82 19.80 32.25 1.92
N ALA A 83 18.47 32.12 1.95
CA ALA A 83 17.53 33.19 1.64
C ALA A 83 17.38 34.25 2.75
N GLY A 84 18.12 34.12 3.86
CA GLY A 84 18.10 35.06 4.98
C GLY A 84 16.96 34.85 5.98
N TRP A 85 16.33 33.68 5.95
CA TRP A 85 15.21 33.33 6.83
C TRP A 85 15.60 32.28 7.86
N ASP A 86 15.09 32.43 9.08
CA ASP A 86 15.13 31.36 10.07
C ASP A 86 13.98 30.38 9.82
N TYR A 87 14.30 29.10 9.67
CA TYR A 87 13.34 28.03 9.42
C TYR A 87 13.45 26.98 10.52
N THR A 88 12.35 26.84 11.27
CA THR A 88 12.15 25.75 12.21
C THR A 88 11.40 24.64 11.49
N PRO A 89 12.02 23.47 11.26
CA PRO A 89 11.31 22.32 10.73
C PRO A 89 10.10 21.93 11.58
N PRO A 90 9.03 21.41 10.97
CA PRO A 90 7.97 20.77 11.73
C PRO A 90 8.53 19.58 12.50
N VAL A 91 7.92 19.21 13.63
CA VAL A 91 8.37 18.03 14.39
C VAL A 91 8.17 16.77 13.54
N PHE A 92 9.11 15.82 13.59
CA PHE A 92 8.89 14.50 13.00
C PHE A 92 7.73 13.81 13.69
N VAL A 93 6.77 13.33 12.91
CA VAL A 93 5.62 12.62 13.46
C VAL A 93 5.66 11.16 13.03
N ASP A 94 5.71 10.27 14.01
CA ASP A 94 5.74 8.82 13.78
C ASP A 94 4.36 8.29 13.33
N MET A 95 4.18 8.17 12.02
CA MET A 95 2.97 7.59 11.44
C MET A 95 2.77 6.10 11.73
N TYR A 96 3.73 5.43 12.38
CA TYR A 96 3.62 4.04 12.80
C TYR A 96 3.47 3.88 14.32
N ALA A 97 3.29 4.97 15.07
CA ALA A 97 3.08 4.92 16.51
C ALA A 97 1.94 3.94 16.86
N GLY A 98 2.19 3.06 17.84
CA GLY A 98 1.24 2.02 18.27
C GLY A 98 1.08 0.83 17.32
N LYS A 99 1.71 0.83 16.13
CA LYS A 99 1.67 -0.31 15.21
C LYS A 99 2.76 -1.32 15.55
N GLN A 100 2.37 -2.58 15.62
CA GLN A 100 3.31 -3.71 15.74
C GLN A 100 3.64 -4.33 14.37
N ARG A 101 2.71 -4.23 13.40
CA ARG A 101 2.82 -4.83 12.07
C ARG A 101 2.22 -3.92 11.01
N LEU A 102 2.69 -4.07 9.77
CA LEU A 102 2.14 -3.41 8.60
C LEU A 102 1.38 -4.42 7.76
N ILE A 103 0.12 -4.12 7.46
CA ILE A 103 -0.68 -4.92 6.54
C ILE A 103 -0.43 -4.34 5.14
N MET A 104 0.56 -4.87 4.44
CA MET A 104 1.02 -4.38 3.14
C MET A 104 0.66 -5.34 1.99
N GLY A 105 0.59 -6.65 2.28
CA GLY A 105 0.43 -7.67 1.25
C GLY A 105 -1.01 -8.07 1.00
N THR A 106 -1.59 -8.84 1.91
CA THR A 106 -2.99 -9.24 1.80
C THR A 106 -3.93 -8.03 1.84
N GLY A 107 -3.57 -6.96 2.57
CA GLY A 107 -4.38 -5.74 2.76
C GLY A 107 -4.64 -4.87 1.52
N ALA A 108 -4.11 -5.22 0.35
CA ALA A 108 -4.40 -4.54 -0.92
C ALA A 108 -5.19 -5.41 -1.91
N GLY A 109 -5.48 -6.67 -1.58
CA GLY A 109 -6.23 -7.58 -2.44
C GLY A 109 -7.74 -7.43 -2.27
N ARG A 110 -8.48 -7.60 -3.36
CA ARG A 110 -9.95 -7.55 -3.39
C ARG A 110 -10.59 -8.61 -2.50
N TRP A 111 -9.99 -9.80 -2.46
CA TRP A 111 -10.53 -10.96 -1.76
C TRP A 111 -9.65 -11.39 -0.60
N MET A 112 -8.35 -11.11 -0.64
CA MET A 112 -7.40 -11.55 0.37
C MET A 112 -7.18 -10.58 1.52
N ALA A 113 -7.69 -9.34 1.45
CA ALA A 113 -7.63 -8.37 2.55
C ALA A 113 -7.96 -9.00 3.91
N PRO A 114 -7.26 -8.65 5.01
CA PRO A 114 -7.58 -9.20 6.31
C PRO A 114 -9.05 -9.01 6.66
N LEU A 115 -9.61 -10.00 7.36
CA LEU A 115 -10.96 -9.89 7.90
C LEU A 115 -10.86 -9.18 9.25
N THR A 116 -11.39 -7.96 9.33
CA THR A 116 -11.31 -7.11 10.52
C THR A 116 -12.72 -6.83 11.05
N PRO A 117 -13.39 -7.79 11.71
CA PRO A 117 -14.82 -7.66 12.06
C PRO A 117 -15.14 -6.49 13.01
N ASN A 118 -14.13 -5.89 13.64
CA ASN A 118 -14.28 -4.78 14.57
C ASN A 118 -14.07 -3.40 13.94
N GLY A 119 -13.77 -3.31 12.64
CA GLY A 119 -13.55 -2.05 11.92
C GLY A 119 -12.59 -2.21 10.74
N LEU A 120 -12.74 -1.37 9.72
CA LEU A 120 -11.87 -1.36 8.53
C LEU A 120 -10.56 -0.58 8.78
N GLY A 121 -10.47 0.16 9.89
CA GLY A 121 -9.32 0.96 10.27
C GLY A 121 -9.33 2.38 9.71
N ILE A 122 -10.40 2.78 9.01
CA ILE A 122 -10.51 4.07 8.32
C ILE A 122 -10.71 5.19 9.34
N ALA A 123 -11.67 5.06 10.27
CA ALA A 123 -11.86 6.05 11.32
C ALA A 123 -10.62 6.23 12.21
N GLU A 124 -9.96 5.12 12.54
CA GLU A 124 -8.73 5.15 13.34
C GLU A 124 -7.59 5.86 12.59
N GLN A 125 -7.46 5.62 11.29
CA GLN A 125 -6.52 6.35 10.45
C GLN A 125 -6.81 7.85 10.45
N HIS A 126 -8.08 8.28 10.33
CA HIS A 126 -8.45 9.70 10.39
C HIS A 126 -8.12 10.35 11.74
N ARG A 127 -8.45 9.70 12.87
CA ARG A 127 -8.08 10.22 14.21
C ARG A 127 -6.59 10.38 14.37
N ARG A 128 -5.85 9.38 13.91
CA ARG A 128 -4.40 9.41 13.96
C ARG A 128 -3.89 10.57 13.13
N LEU A 129 -4.31 10.69 11.86
CA LEU A 129 -3.90 11.78 10.96
C LEU A 129 -4.28 13.17 11.47
N ALA A 130 -5.36 13.30 12.26
CA ALA A 130 -5.72 14.58 12.87
C ALA A 130 -4.68 15.09 13.88
N ALA A 131 -3.90 14.20 14.50
CA ALA A 131 -2.77 14.60 15.34
C ALA A 131 -1.59 15.18 14.54
N PHE A 132 -1.61 15.04 13.20
CA PHE A 132 -0.56 15.50 12.27
C PHE A 132 -0.94 16.83 11.60
N ASP A 133 -2.07 17.44 11.97
CA ASP A 133 -2.50 18.69 11.37
C ASP A 133 -1.47 19.81 11.64
N GLN A 134 -0.96 20.39 10.55
CA GLN A 134 0.26 21.20 10.49
C GLN A 134 0.13 22.56 11.20
N ASP A 135 -1.11 23.00 11.46
CA ASP A 135 -1.39 24.23 12.21
C ASP A 135 -0.85 24.18 13.66
N ASN A 136 -0.47 23.00 14.16
CA ASN A 136 0.03 22.80 15.52
C ASN A 136 1.55 22.80 15.67
N THR A 137 2.35 23.08 14.61
CA THR A 137 3.76 23.40 14.81
C THR A 137 4.01 24.87 14.51
N PRO A 138 3.89 25.77 15.53
CA PRO A 138 4.17 27.17 15.36
C PRO A 138 5.58 27.32 14.81
N ASN A 139 5.73 28.01 13.68
CA ASN A 139 7.02 28.56 13.27
C ASN A 139 7.18 29.90 13.99
N PRO A 140 7.90 29.97 15.13
CA PRO A 140 7.92 31.16 15.96
C PRO A 140 8.66 32.31 15.27
N GLY A 141 9.48 32.01 14.26
CA GLY A 141 10.10 32.99 13.37
C GLY A 141 9.07 33.65 12.48
N TYR A 142 8.23 32.87 11.80
CA TYR A 142 7.17 33.36 10.90
C TYR A 142 6.15 34.25 11.60
N ALA A 143 5.68 33.86 12.79
CA ALA A 143 4.67 34.61 13.54
C ALA A 143 5.15 36.01 13.99
N LYS A 144 6.47 36.25 14.04
CA LYS A 144 7.07 37.54 14.42
C LYS A 144 7.32 38.46 13.22
N LEU A 145 7.14 37.98 11.99
CA LEU A 145 7.37 38.76 10.78
C LEU A 145 6.23 39.76 10.53
N SER A 146 6.56 40.86 9.84
CA SER A 146 5.54 41.74 9.27
C SER A 146 4.73 41.00 8.20
N PRO A 147 3.49 41.41 7.87
CA PRO A 147 2.71 40.75 6.81
C PRO A 147 3.45 40.68 5.45
N ALA A 148 4.17 41.75 5.08
CA ALA A 148 4.96 41.76 3.85
C ALA A 148 6.16 40.79 3.91
N ASP A 149 6.79 40.64 5.08
CA ASP A 149 7.85 39.65 5.25
C ASP A 149 7.31 38.23 5.37
N GLN A 150 6.09 38.03 5.86
CA GLN A 150 5.40 36.74 5.82
C GLN A 150 5.17 36.28 4.37
N ASP A 151 4.73 37.18 3.49
CA ASP A 151 4.57 36.86 2.06
C ASP A 151 5.91 36.48 1.41
N ARG A 152 6.98 37.23 1.71
CA ARG A 152 8.33 36.95 1.20
C ARG A 152 8.88 35.64 1.76
N TYR A 153 8.61 35.36 3.04
CA TYR A 153 8.97 34.11 3.70
C TYR A 153 8.26 32.94 3.03
N ALA A 154 6.94 33.02 2.83
CA ALA A 154 6.13 31.98 2.20
C ALA A 154 6.58 31.70 0.75
N ALA A 155 6.89 32.76 0.00
CA ALA A 155 7.45 32.63 -1.35
C ALA A 155 8.83 31.96 -1.34
N ALA A 156 9.72 32.32 -0.41
CA ALA A 156 11.02 31.68 -0.26
C ALA A 156 10.88 30.21 0.13
N LEU A 157 10.02 29.89 1.10
CA LEU A 157 9.74 28.52 1.53
C LEU A 157 9.21 27.67 0.38
N THR A 158 8.28 28.21 -0.41
CA THR A 158 7.76 27.56 -1.62
C THR A 158 8.88 27.30 -2.64
N GLY A 159 9.81 28.24 -2.80
CA GLY A 159 10.97 28.08 -3.67
C GLY A 159 11.99 27.06 -3.16
N CYS A 160 12.11 26.91 -1.84
CA CYS A 160 13.01 25.97 -1.16
C CYS A 160 12.44 24.54 -1.03
N ALA A 161 11.13 24.37 -1.21
CA ALA A 161 10.52 23.05 -1.19
C ALA A 161 11.02 22.22 -2.39
N PRO A 162 11.51 20.98 -2.19
CA PRO A 162 11.99 20.16 -3.28
C PRO A 162 10.84 19.81 -4.24
N ARG A 163 11.01 20.10 -5.53
CA ARG A 163 10.01 19.79 -6.58
C ARG A 163 9.91 18.30 -6.90
N VAL A 164 10.99 17.56 -6.64
CA VAL A 164 11.04 16.10 -6.75
C VAL A 164 11.66 15.59 -5.47
N GLN A 165 10.88 14.83 -4.71
CA GLN A 165 11.41 14.06 -3.60
C GLN A 165 11.94 12.75 -4.18
N ARG A 166 13.20 12.43 -3.89
CA ARG A 166 13.70 11.07 -4.14
C ARG A 166 13.13 10.22 -3.02
N ASP A 167 12.45 9.14 -3.36
CA ASP A 167 12.04 8.13 -2.38
C ASP A 167 13.30 7.49 -1.78
N VAL A 168 13.71 7.96 -0.60
CA VAL A 168 14.83 7.36 0.16
C VAL A 168 14.33 6.44 1.27
N ASN A 169 13.02 6.41 1.50
CA ASN A 169 12.37 5.57 2.50
C ASN A 169 12.17 4.12 2.05
N PHE A 170 12.39 3.79 0.77
CA PHE A 170 12.23 2.43 0.23
C PHE A 170 13.46 1.95 -0.52
N PRO A 171 14.02 0.78 -0.15
CA PRO A 171 15.02 0.11 -0.97
C PRO A 171 14.51 -0.21 -2.38
N THR A 172 15.34 -0.03 -3.40
CA THR A 172 14.96 -0.31 -4.80
C THR A 172 14.50 -1.76 -4.99
N LYS A 173 15.22 -2.72 -4.39
CA LYS A 173 14.85 -4.14 -4.47
C LYS A 173 13.52 -4.46 -3.80
N SER A 174 13.20 -3.78 -2.70
CA SER A 174 11.89 -3.87 -2.05
C SER A 174 10.77 -3.48 -3.02
N HIS A 175 10.93 -2.38 -3.76
CA HIS A 175 9.94 -1.92 -4.72
C HIS A 175 9.73 -2.91 -5.88
N GLU A 176 10.81 -3.39 -6.50
CA GLU A 176 10.76 -4.38 -7.59
C GLU A 176 10.03 -5.66 -7.16
N LEU A 177 10.40 -6.21 -6.00
CA LEU A 177 9.78 -7.40 -5.43
C LEU A 177 8.31 -7.17 -5.08
N ASN A 178 7.96 -6.00 -4.55
CA ASN A 178 6.58 -5.68 -4.19
C ASN A 178 5.66 -5.70 -5.42
N VAL A 179 6.11 -5.21 -6.58
CA VAL A 179 5.35 -5.28 -7.83
C VAL A 179 5.07 -6.74 -8.23
N LEU A 180 6.08 -7.61 -8.15
CA LEU A 180 5.94 -9.02 -8.49
C LEU A 180 5.07 -9.76 -7.48
N PHE A 181 5.19 -9.42 -6.20
CA PHE A 181 4.40 -9.97 -5.11
C PHE A 181 2.91 -9.61 -5.24
N LEU A 182 2.58 -8.33 -5.51
CA LEU A 182 1.21 -7.90 -5.76
C LEU A 182 0.62 -8.56 -7.01
N ARG A 183 1.42 -8.77 -8.06
CA ARG A 183 0.97 -9.53 -9.24
C ARG A 183 0.65 -10.99 -8.91
N MET A 184 1.42 -11.63 -8.05
CA MET A 184 1.14 -12.98 -7.58
C MET A 184 -0.21 -13.04 -6.83
N ILE A 185 -0.47 -12.06 -5.97
CA ILE A 185 -1.75 -11.93 -5.25
C ILE A 185 -2.91 -11.73 -6.24
N ASP A 186 -2.80 -10.76 -7.15
CA ASP A 186 -3.81 -10.45 -8.16
C ASP A 186 -4.16 -11.67 -9.04
N ASN A 187 -3.15 -12.46 -9.42
CA ASN A 187 -3.37 -13.70 -10.18
C ASN A 187 -4.19 -14.73 -9.40
N ALA A 188 -3.97 -14.88 -8.09
CA ALA A 188 -4.75 -15.78 -7.26
C ALA A 188 -6.20 -15.30 -7.08
N GLU A 189 -6.41 -13.98 -6.98
CA GLU A 189 -7.76 -13.40 -6.88
C GLU A 189 -8.57 -13.49 -8.17
N LYS A 190 -7.89 -13.58 -9.32
CA LYS A 190 -8.48 -13.76 -10.65
C LYS A 190 -8.68 -15.22 -11.05
N ASP A 191 -8.31 -16.17 -10.18
CA ASP A 191 -8.57 -17.57 -10.43
C ASP A 191 -10.08 -17.81 -10.68
N PRO A 192 -10.48 -18.60 -11.70
CA PRO A 192 -11.89 -18.80 -12.03
C PRO A 192 -12.74 -19.28 -10.85
N HIS A 193 -12.19 -20.08 -9.94
CA HIS A 193 -12.91 -20.54 -8.76
C HIS A 193 -13.16 -19.41 -7.76
N VAL A 194 -12.15 -18.57 -7.50
CA VAL A 194 -12.26 -17.40 -6.63
C VAL A 194 -13.23 -16.37 -7.22
N ALA A 195 -13.12 -16.12 -8.54
CA ALA A 195 -14.01 -15.21 -9.24
C ALA A 195 -15.47 -15.66 -9.20
N ASP A 196 -15.74 -16.98 -9.28
CA ASP A 196 -17.09 -17.52 -9.16
C ASP A 196 -17.66 -17.35 -7.74
N LEU A 197 -16.87 -17.68 -6.71
CA LEU A 197 -17.24 -17.42 -5.32
C LEU A 197 -17.49 -15.92 -5.06
N GLY A 198 -16.68 -15.05 -5.67
CA GLY A 198 -16.79 -13.59 -5.58
C GLY A 198 -18.16 -13.04 -5.96
N LYS A 199 -18.89 -13.71 -6.87
CA LYS A 199 -20.25 -13.30 -7.28
C LYS A 199 -21.26 -13.32 -6.12
N THR A 200 -20.97 -14.05 -5.05
CA THR A 200 -21.84 -14.13 -3.86
C THR A 200 -21.68 -12.95 -2.91
N TYR A 201 -20.57 -12.21 -3.00
CA TYR A 201 -20.23 -11.12 -2.07
C TYR A 201 -21.26 -9.98 -2.12
N GLY A 202 -21.53 -9.45 -3.31
CA GLY A 202 -22.46 -8.33 -3.50
C GLY A 202 -23.85 -8.57 -2.92
N PRO A 203 -24.53 -9.68 -3.27
CA PRO A 203 -25.79 -10.07 -2.65
C PRO A 203 -25.73 -10.20 -1.12
N CYS A 204 -24.65 -10.78 -0.58
CA CYS A 204 -24.47 -10.93 0.86
C CYS A 204 -24.35 -9.57 1.57
N MET A 205 -23.52 -8.67 1.05
CA MET A 205 -23.33 -7.33 1.60
C MET A 205 -24.60 -6.48 1.51
N ALA A 206 -25.35 -6.59 0.41
CA ALA A 206 -26.64 -5.93 0.25
C ALA A 206 -27.67 -6.43 1.29
N ALA A 207 -27.74 -7.75 1.52
CA ALA A 207 -28.60 -8.33 2.55
C ALA A 207 -28.20 -7.90 3.98
N ALA A 208 -26.92 -7.62 4.20
CA ALA A 208 -26.41 -7.08 5.46
C ALA A 208 -26.61 -5.56 5.61
N GLY A 209 -27.25 -4.88 4.64
CA GLY A 209 -27.51 -3.45 4.68
C GLY A 209 -26.30 -2.57 4.35
N THR A 210 -25.23 -3.14 3.78
CA THR A 210 -23.99 -2.44 3.43
C THR A 210 -23.58 -2.72 1.97
N PRO A 211 -24.38 -2.33 0.96
CA PRO A 211 -24.17 -2.79 -0.42
C PRO A 211 -22.79 -2.41 -0.96
N ALA A 212 -21.99 -3.42 -1.30
CA ALA A 212 -20.67 -3.28 -1.92
C ALA A 212 -20.43 -4.44 -2.89
N TRP A 213 -19.80 -4.19 -4.03
CA TRP A 213 -19.55 -5.21 -5.05
C TRP A 213 -18.32 -6.08 -4.74
N ASP A 214 -17.35 -5.48 -4.05
CA ASP A 214 -16.15 -6.12 -3.54
C ASP A 214 -15.56 -5.29 -2.39
N TYR A 215 -14.43 -5.74 -1.83
CA TYR A 215 -13.77 -5.04 -0.72
C TYR A 215 -13.27 -3.64 -1.10
N GLU A 216 -12.85 -3.42 -2.35
CA GLU A 216 -12.34 -2.12 -2.80
C GLU A 216 -13.48 -1.09 -2.84
N ASP A 217 -14.64 -1.47 -3.37
CA ASP A 217 -15.86 -0.67 -3.35
C ASP A 217 -16.34 -0.38 -1.92
N LEU A 218 -16.26 -1.36 -1.02
CA LEU A 218 -16.56 -1.16 0.40
C LEU A 218 -15.65 -0.09 1.03
N ILE A 219 -14.34 -0.23 0.87
CA ILE A 219 -13.35 0.73 1.39
C ILE A 219 -13.60 2.11 0.83
N ALA A 220 -13.80 2.26 -0.49
CA ALA A 220 -14.05 3.54 -1.12
C ALA A 220 -15.30 4.24 -0.57
N LYS A 221 -16.41 3.50 -0.42
CA LYS A 221 -17.65 4.04 0.16
C LYS A 221 -17.49 4.44 1.62
N THR A 222 -16.85 3.60 2.43
CA THR A 222 -16.63 3.92 3.85
C THR A 222 -15.66 5.09 4.02
N GLN A 223 -14.60 5.18 3.20
CA GLN A 223 -13.70 6.34 3.18
C GLN A 223 -14.44 7.63 2.84
N GLN A 224 -15.32 7.60 1.83
CA GLN A 224 -16.13 8.76 1.47
C GLN A 224 -17.03 9.22 2.63
N GLU A 225 -17.72 8.29 3.30
CA GLU A 225 -18.61 8.63 4.42
C GLU A 225 -17.83 9.17 5.63
N ILE A 226 -16.72 8.52 5.99
CA ILE A 226 -15.85 8.97 7.08
C ILE A 226 -15.26 10.36 6.77
N GLY A 227 -14.80 10.60 5.55
CA GLY A 227 -14.28 11.90 5.12
C GLY A 227 -15.34 13.01 5.12
N GLN A 228 -16.60 12.68 4.82
CA GLN A 228 -17.71 13.64 4.95
C GLN A 228 -18.04 13.95 6.42
N ALA A 229 -17.90 12.97 7.31
CA ALA A 229 -18.13 13.15 8.74
C ALA A 229 -16.97 13.86 9.46
N ALA A 230 -15.79 13.92 8.84
CA ALA A 230 -14.58 14.57 9.34
C ALA A 230 -13.86 15.33 8.21
N PRO A 231 -14.39 16.49 7.77
CA PRO A 231 -13.75 17.26 6.71
C PRO A 231 -12.42 17.84 7.22
N GLY A 232 -11.34 17.53 6.50
CA GLY A 232 -9.98 17.98 6.83
C GLY A 232 -9.28 17.09 7.88
N ASN A 233 -8.24 17.65 8.51
CA ASN A 233 -7.43 16.97 9.52
C ASN A 233 -7.80 17.42 10.95
N ALA A 234 -8.94 18.09 11.15
CA ALA A 234 -9.38 18.45 12.49
C ALA A 234 -9.74 17.19 13.30
N ASN A 235 -9.57 17.25 14.63
CA ASN A 235 -9.89 16.13 15.52
C ASN A 235 -11.37 15.74 15.38
N PRO A 236 -11.68 14.54 14.83
CA PRO A 236 -13.03 14.24 14.40
C PRO A 236 -13.92 13.90 15.59
N SER A 237 -15.06 14.60 15.72
CA SER A 237 -15.98 14.45 16.85
C SER A 237 -17.44 14.74 16.47
N GLY A 238 -18.36 14.40 17.37
CA GLY A 238 -19.80 14.70 17.26
C GLY A 238 -20.64 13.60 16.61
N PRO A 239 -21.98 13.79 16.51
CA PRO A 239 -22.90 12.71 16.15
C PRO A 239 -22.71 12.15 14.75
N ALA A 240 -22.34 12.97 13.77
CA ALA A 240 -22.08 12.52 12.40
C ALA A 240 -20.88 11.57 12.34
N TRP A 241 -19.81 11.91 13.05
CA TRP A 241 -18.63 11.07 13.20
C TRP A 241 -18.95 9.75 13.90
N GLU A 242 -19.65 9.80 15.04
CA GLU A 242 -20.05 8.59 15.78
C GLU A 242 -20.89 7.65 14.93
N LYS A 243 -21.82 8.20 14.14
CA LYS A 243 -22.64 7.43 13.19
C LYS A 243 -21.77 6.76 12.10
N ALA A 244 -20.84 7.49 11.50
CA ALA A 244 -19.97 6.96 10.46
C ALA A 244 -19.04 5.85 11.01
N VAL A 245 -18.49 6.03 12.22
CA VAL A 245 -17.69 4.99 12.91
C VAL A 245 -18.53 3.75 13.20
N ALA A 246 -19.77 3.89 13.63
CA ALA A 246 -20.66 2.76 13.86
C ALA A 246 -21.01 2.02 12.56
N HIS A 247 -21.19 2.78 11.46
CA HIS A 247 -21.42 2.19 10.14
C HIS A 247 -20.18 1.43 9.63
N GLU A 248 -18.97 1.99 9.76
CA GLU A 248 -17.72 1.28 9.45
C GLU A 248 -17.62 -0.07 10.17
N ARG A 249 -17.93 -0.12 11.47
CA ARG A 249 -17.91 -1.39 12.23
C ARG A 249 -18.93 -2.39 11.71
N THR A 250 -20.12 -1.92 11.36
CA THR A 250 -21.19 -2.77 10.79
C THR A 250 -20.77 -3.34 9.43
N ALA A 251 -20.22 -2.48 8.56
CA ALA A 251 -19.65 -2.85 7.27
C ALA A 251 -18.50 -3.86 7.42
N ALA A 252 -17.58 -3.65 8.35
CA ALA A 252 -16.45 -4.55 8.60
C ALA A 252 -16.90 -5.93 9.08
N ALA A 253 -17.90 -5.98 9.98
CA ALA A 253 -18.47 -7.24 10.43
C ALA A 253 -19.22 -7.98 9.31
N ALA A 254 -19.90 -7.24 8.42
CA ALA A 254 -20.56 -7.82 7.24
C ALA A 254 -19.54 -8.38 6.24
N ASP A 255 -18.51 -7.60 5.91
CA ASP A 255 -17.40 -8.01 5.03
C ASP A 255 -16.73 -9.29 5.55
N ALA A 256 -16.37 -9.31 6.84
CA ALA A 256 -15.72 -10.45 7.46
C ALA A 256 -16.52 -11.76 7.27
N ARG A 257 -17.86 -11.70 7.34
CA ARG A 257 -18.74 -12.85 7.11
C ARG A 257 -18.89 -13.17 5.63
N CYS A 258 -19.18 -12.16 4.80
CA CYS A 258 -19.48 -12.34 3.38
C CYS A 258 -18.26 -12.77 2.56
N ARG A 259 -17.05 -12.38 2.97
CA ARG A 259 -15.81 -12.64 2.24
C ARG A 259 -15.02 -13.84 2.74
N ALA A 260 -15.35 -14.39 3.91
CA ALA A 260 -14.57 -15.46 4.55
C ALA A 260 -14.23 -16.62 3.60
N THR A 261 -15.23 -17.23 2.96
CA THR A 261 -15.01 -18.37 2.06
C THR A 261 -14.25 -17.98 0.78
N ILE A 262 -14.47 -16.77 0.26
CA ILE A 262 -13.76 -16.27 -0.92
C ILE A 262 -12.27 -16.07 -0.58
N ARG A 263 -12.00 -15.49 0.58
CA ARG A 263 -10.66 -15.27 1.11
C ARG A 263 -9.92 -16.59 1.33
N ASP A 264 -10.56 -17.56 1.97
CA ASP A 264 -9.94 -18.87 2.23
C ASP A 264 -9.58 -19.60 0.94
N ALA A 265 -10.42 -19.50 -0.09
CA ALA A 265 -10.12 -20.03 -1.42
C ALA A 265 -8.91 -19.35 -2.06
N ALA A 266 -8.88 -18.00 -2.05
CA ALA A 266 -7.75 -17.24 -2.60
C ALA A 266 -6.44 -17.54 -1.86
N LEU A 267 -6.47 -17.63 -0.52
CA LEU A 267 -5.31 -17.96 0.31
C LEU A 267 -4.81 -19.38 0.09
N THR A 268 -5.71 -20.34 -0.10
CA THR A 268 -5.33 -21.72 -0.41
C THR A 268 -4.60 -21.79 -1.76
N LEU A 269 -5.03 -21.01 -2.76
CA LEU A 269 -4.43 -20.98 -4.09
C LEU A 269 -3.09 -20.26 -4.13
N VAL A 270 -2.95 -19.15 -3.40
CA VAL A 270 -1.71 -18.35 -3.40
C VAL A 270 -0.58 -19.02 -2.63
N GLY A 271 -0.86 -19.91 -1.68
CA GLY A 271 0.14 -20.57 -0.84
C GLY A 271 1.31 -21.19 -1.63
N PRO A 272 1.06 -22.13 -2.57
CA PRO A 272 2.12 -22.69 -3.42
C PRO A 272 2.84 -21.65 -4.29
N ALA A 273 2.14 -20.60 -4.73
CA ALA A 273 2.74 -19.51 -5.50
C ALA A 273 3.71 -18.70 -4.63
N ALA A 274 3.39 -18.47 -3.35
CA ALA A 274 4.25 -17.79 -2.39
C ALA A 274 5.52 -18.60 -2.09
N ASP A 275 5.42 -19.93 -1.99
CA ASP A 275 6.58 -20.81 -1.80
C ASP A 275 7.50 -20.75 -3.04
N LYS A 276 6.91 -20.78 -4.24
CA LYS A 276 7.65 -20.62 -5.49
C LYS A 276 8.28 -19.22 -5.61
N PHE A 277 7.55 -18.18 -5.22
CA PHE A 277 8.06 -16.81 -5.22
C PHE A 277 9.29 -16.69 -4.31
N THR A 278 9.18 -17.19 -3.08
CA THR A 278 10.24 -17.13 -2.08
C THR A 278 11.50 -17.83 -2.55
N SER A 279 11.37 -19.01 -3.16
CA SER A 279 12.51 -19.75 -3.71
C SER A 279 13.11 -19.09 -4.96
N THR A 280 12.26 -18.54 -5.85
CA THR A 280 12.71 -17.88 -7.09
C THR A 280 13.49 -16.60 -6.81
N TYR A 281 13.03 -15.80 -5.84
CA TYR A 281 13.60 -14.48 -5.54
C TYR A 281 14.39 -14.46 -4.22
N ALA A 282 14.90 -15.60 -3.75
CA ALA A 282 15.53 -15.71 -2.44
C ALA A 282 16.66 -14.68 -2.23
N ALA A 283 17.55 -14.53 -3.21
CA ALA A 283 18.68 -13.59 -3.15
C ALA A 283 18.21 -12.12 -3.18
N ASP A 284 17.21 -11.78 -4.00
CA ASP A 284 16.66 -10.42 -4.05
C ASP A 284 15.95 -10.07 -2.73
N ILE A 285 15.23 -11.03 -2.12
CA ILE A 285 14.59 -10.84 -0.82
C ILE A 285 15.65 -10.60 0.26
N GLU A 286 16.74 -11.38 0.27
CA GLU A 286 17.85 -11.18 1.21
C GLU A 286 18.50 -9.80 1.03
N GLN A 287 18.72 -9.37 -0.21
CA GLN A 287 19.23 -8.02 -0.49
C GLN A 287 18.28 -6.94 0.03
N ALA A 288 16.97 -7.06 -0.21
CA ALA A 288 15.99 -6.10 0.29
C ALA A 288 16.02 -6.02 1.83
N GLN A 289 16.16 -7.17 2.52
CA GLN A 289 16.29 -7.19 3.98
C GLN A 289 17.56 -6.48 4.46
N GLN A 290 18.70 -6.68 3.79
CA GLN A 290 19.95 -6.00 4.12
C GLN A 290 19.85 -4.48 3.90
N ASP A 291 19.24 -4.06 2.79
CA ASP A 291 19.02 -2.64 2.49
C ASP A 291 18.11 -1.99 3.54
N TRP A 292 17.08 -2.69 4.00
CA TRP A 292 16.22 -2.22 5.09
C TRP A 292 16.96 -2.03 6.41
N GLU A 293 17.86 -2.94 6.78
CA GLU A 293 18.71 -2.78 7.97
C GLU A 293 19.70 -1.62 7.83
N ALA A 294 20.19 -1.37 6.62
CA ALA A 294 21.05 -0.21 6.36
C ALA A 294 20.31 1.12 6.61
N LEU A 295 19.01 1.20 6.30
CA LEU A 295 18.20 2.38 6.62
C LEU A 295 18.08 2.60 8.13
N ILE A 296 17.95 1.53 8.92
CA ILE A 296 17.96 1.65 10.39
C ILE A 296 19.29 2.23 10.87
N ALA A 297 20.41 1.66 10.43
CA ALA A 297 21.73 2.12 10.83
C ALA A 297 21.96 3.60 10.47
N GLU A 298 21.50 4.04 9.30
CA GLU A 298 21.57 5.43 8.88
C GLU A 298 20.67 6.34 9.73
N ALA A 299 19.41 5.93 9.96
CA ALA A 299 18.45 6.72 10.74
C ALA A 299 18.92 6.96 12.19
N MET A 300 19.66 6.03 12.78
CA MET A 300 20.22 6.16 14.13
C MET A 300 21.24 7.30 14.30
N LYS A 301 21.72 7.90 13.20
CA LYS A 301 22.55 9.12 13.25
C LYS A 301 21.74 10.34 13.71
N TYR A 302 20.43 10.32 13.51
CA TYR A 302 19.51 11.40 13.86
C TYR A 302 18.90 11.22 15.26
N PRO A 303 18.52 12.32 15.95
CA PRO A 303 17.86 12.25 17.25
C PRO A 303 16.59 11.39 17.27
N GLU A 304 15.76 11.51 16.23
CA GLU A 304 14.50 10.77 16.08
C GLU A 304 14.76 9.27 15.93
N GLY A 305 15.80 8.88 15.19
CA GLY A 305 16.21 7.47 15.09
C GLY A 305 16.52 6.88 16.46
N ARG A 306 17.30 7.58 17.28
CA ARG A 306 17.62 7.15 18.65
C ARG A 306 16.42 7.10 19.59
N MET A 307 15.37 7.86 19.29
CA MET A 307 14.15 7.92 20.10
C MET A 307 13.16 6.82 19.73
N TYR A 308 13.00 6.52 18.43
CA TYR A 308 11.89 5.71 17.94
C TYR A 308 12.26 4.32 17.37
N LEU A 309 13.55 3.99 17.23
CA LEU A 309 14.05 2.71 16.68
C LEU A 309 14.77 1.87 17.72
#